data_AF-A0A8T6D7C0-F1
#
_entry.id   AF-A0A8T6D7C0-F1
#
_cell.length_a   1.000
_cell.length_b   1.000
_cell.length_c   1.000
_cell.angle_alpha   90.00
_cell.angle_beta   90.00
_cell.angle_gamma   90.00
#
_symmetry.space_group_name_H-M   'P 1'
#
loop_
_entity.id
_entity.type
_entity.pdbx_description
1 polymer ?
#
loop_
_entity_poly.entity_id
_entity_poly.type
_entity_poly.pdbx_seq_one_letter_code
_entity_poly.pdbx_strand_id
1 'polypeptide(L)' 'MLIGVFALAAVACGRDTEPIENTGAPSSSDAPAPAVEEASNLPAAPDFTLPAANRNSTEISLSQFQGDKPVVLVFYRAYW' A
#
# COMPACT_ATOMS: atom_id res chain seq x y z
N MET A 1 40.48 14.85 20.95
CA MET A 1 40.36 16.33 20.92
C MET A 1 40.20 16.75 19.46
N LEU A 2 39.40 17.80 19.19
CA LEU A 2 38.71 18.22 17.93
C LEU A 2 37.41 17.40 17.69
N ILE A 3 36.17 17.83 18.00
CA ILE A 3 35.39 19.09 17.91
C ILE A 3 35.07 19.56 16.49
N GLY A 4 33.77 19.52 16.17
CA GLY A 4 33.03 20.44 15.31
C GLY A 4 33.00 20.07 13.82
N VAL A 5 31.92 20.26 13.07
CA VAL A 5 30.92 21.34 13.18
C VAL A 5 29.58 20.88 12.58
N PHE A 6 28.50 21.12 13.34
CA PHE A 6 27.12 21.15 12.85
C PHE A 6 26.93 22.43 12.02
N ALA A 7 26.39 22.31 10.81
CA ALA A 7 25.86 23.45 10.06
C ALA A 7 24.40 23.17 9.68
N LEU A 8 23.51 23.69 10.52
CA LEU A 8 22.07 23.80 10.30
C LEU A 8 21.83 25.06 9.46
N ALA A 9 21.45 24.91 8.19
CA ALA A 9 21.01 26.04 7.38
C ALA A 9 19.48 26.18 7.52
N ALA A 10 19.05 27.09 8.40
CA ALA A 10 17.68 27.54 8.47
C ALA A 10 17.44 28.60 7.37
N VAL A 11 16.54 28.30 6.43
CA VAL A 11 15.94 29.31 5.54
C VAL A 11 14.52 29.57 6.03
N ALA A 12 14.34 30.78 6.55
CA ALA A 12 13.08 31.49 6.81
C ALA A 12 13.28 32.88 6.16
N CYS A 13 12.35 33.60 5.55
CA CYS A 13 10.89 33.60 5.48
C CYS A 13 10.49 34.08 4.07
N GLY A 14 9.34 33.63 3.58
CA GLY A 14 8.60 34.30 2.52
C GLY A 14 7.12 34.22 2.85
N ARG A 15 6.60 35.24 3.53
CA ARG A 15 5.16 35.41 3.78
C ARG A 15 4.65 36.36 2.70
N ASP A 16 3.88 35.82 1.76
CA ASP A 16 3.00 36.62 0.92
C ASP A 16 1.56 36.15 1.15
N THR A 17 0.74 37.14 1.46
CA THR A 17 -0.64 37.05 1.94
C THR A 17 -1.58 37.26 0.74
N GLU A 18 -2.42 36.24 0.47
CA GLU A 18 -3.78 36.28 -0.15
C GLU A 18 -3.91 36.60 -1.67
N PRO A 19 -4.93 36.05 -2.41
CA PRO A 19 -6.27 35.68 -1.94
C PRO A 19 -6.74 34.25 -2.26
N ILE A 20 -7.77 33.85 -1.52
CA ILE A 20 -8.51 32.60 -1.62
C ILE A 20 -9.29 32.59 -2.95
N GLU A 21 -8.81 31.91 -3.99
CA GLU A 21 -9.66 31.50 -5.10
C GLU A 21 -10.22 30.11 -4.79
N ASN A 22 -11.46 30.14 -4.31
CA ASN A 22 -12.27 28.99 -3.99
C ASN A 22 -12.74 28.32 -5.29
N THR A 23 -11.86 27.62 -5.99
CA THR A 23 -12.23 26.68 -7.05
C THR A 23 -12.12 25.29 -6.46
N GLY A 24 -13.20 24.88 -5.78
CA GLY A 24 -13.35 23.57 -5.19
C GLY A 24 -13.21 22.47 -6.24
N ALA A 25 -12.06 21.81 -6.25
CA ALA A 25 -12.01 20.43 -6.69
C ALA A 25 -12.86 19.62 -5.70
N PRO A 26 -13.78 18.74 -6.15
CA PRO A 26 -14.42 17.81 -5.24
C PRO A 26 -13.31 16.98 -4.60
N SER A 27 -13.08 17.23 -3.32
CA SER A 27 -12.21 16.45 -2.47
C SER A 27 -12.83 15.05 -2.43
N SER A 28 -12.32 14.12 -3.25
CA SER A 28 -12.68 12.70 -3.22
C SER A 28 -12.12 12.03 -1.96
N SER A 29 -12.40 12.60 -0.80
CA SER A 29 -11.87 12.18 0.49
C SER A 29 -12.95 11.65 1.44
N ASP A 30 -14.14 11.36 0.92
CA ASP A 30 -15.22 10.68 1.64
C ASP A 30 -15.61 9.37 0.94
N ALA A 31 -14.60 8.55 0.64
CA ALA A 31 -14.86 7.12 0.51
C ALA A 31 -14.78 6.54 1.93
N PRO A 32 -15.84 5.89 2.45
CA PRO A 32 -15.75 5.26 3.76
C PRO A 32 -14.58 4.28 3.73
N ALA A 33 -13.61 4.48 4.63
CA ALA A 33 -12.55 3.51 4.83
C ALA A 33 -13.21 2.15 5.11
N PRO A 34 -12.81 1.06 4.43
CA PRO A 34 -13.38 -0.24 4.73
C PRO A 34 -13.19 -0.50 6.22
N ALA A 35 -14.28 -0.83 6.92
CA ALA A 35 -14.21 -1.25 8.31
C ALA A 35 -13.20 -2.39 8.39
N VAL A 36 -12.06 -2.12 9.02
CA VAL A 36 -11.01 -3.11 9.22
C VAL A 36 -11.53 -4.00 10.34
N GLU A 37 -12.34 -5.00 9.99
CA GLU A 37 -12.66 -6.07 10.92
C GLU A 37 -11.34 -6.70 11.35
N GLU A 38 -11.14 -6.78 12.66
CA GLU A 38 -9.93 -7.31 13.27
C GLU A 38 -9.67 -8.73 12.74
N ALA A 39 -8.68 -8.86 11.87
CA ALA A 39 -8.40 -10.07 11.08
C ALA A 39 -8.13 -11.32 11.94
N SER A 40 -7.94 -11.14 13.25
CA SER A 40 -7.70 -12.18 14.25
C SER A 40 -8.81 -13.24 14.35
N ASN A 41 -10.04 -12.93 13.95
CA ASN A 41 -11.18 -13.86 14.00
C ASN A 41 -11.66 -14.35 12.63
N LEU A 42 -10.97 -13.98 11.55
CA LEU A 42 -11.33 -14.46 10.21
C LEU A 42 -10.87 -15.91 10.04
N PRO A 43 -11.68 -16.76 9.38
CA PRO A 43 -11.28 -18.12 9.06
C PRO A 43 -10.04 -18.09 8.14
N ALA A 44 -9.19 -19.12 8.27
CA ALA A 44 -8.03 -19.28 7.41
C ALA A 44 -8.45 -19.32 5.93
N ALA A 45 -7.63 -18.71 5.07
CA ALA A 45 -7.85 -18.73 3.63
C ALA A 45 -7.85 -20.19 3.11
N PRO A 46 -8.83 -20.60 2.29
CA PRO A 46 -8.85 -21.93 1.70
C PRO A 46 -7.60 -22.17 0.84
N ASP A 47 -7.00 -23.36 0.98
CA ASP A 47 -5.89 -23.75 0.11
C ASP A 47 -6.41 -24.07 -1.31
N PHE A 48 -5.57 -23.80 -2.30
CA PHE A 48 -5.83 -24.12 -3.70
C PHE A 48 -4.52 -24.42 -4.41
N THR A 49 -4.59 -25.21 -5.48
CA THR A 49 -3.48 -25.45 -6.39
C THR A 49 -3.92 -25.13 -7.81
N LEU A 50 -3.14 -24.30 -8.51
CA LEU A 50 -3.42 -23.88 -9.88
C LEU A 50 -2.17 -24.03 -10.74
N PRO A 51 -2.32 -24.26 -12.06
CA PRO A 51 -1.21 -24.16 -12.99
C PRO A 51 -0.57 -22.78 -12.91
N ALA A 52 0.76 -22.73 -12.84
CA ALA A 52 1.46 -21.45 -12.82
C ALA A 52 1.48 -20.82 -14.21
N ALA A 53 1.29 -19.50 -14.29
CA ALA A 53 1.37 -18.76 -15.55
C ALA A 53 2.82 -18.56 -16.04
N ASN A 54 3.81 -18.71 -15.14
CA ASN A 54 5.22 -18.57 -15.50
C ASN A 54 5.69 -19.85 -16.23
N ARG A 55 6.75 -19.74 -17.05
CA ARG A 55 7.32 -20.90 -17.77
C ARG A 55 8.25 -21.79 -16.94
N ASN A 56 8.62 -21.35 -15.74
CA ASN A 56 9.60 -21.98 -14.85
C ASN A 56 8.95 -22.85 -13.77
N SER A 57 7.64 -22.91 -13.71
CA SER A 57 6.88 -23.59 -12.66
C SER A 57 5.65 -24.20 -13.30
N THR A 58 5.33 -25.43 -12.91
CA THR A 58 4.15 -26.13 -13.44
C THR A 58 2.90 -25.77 -12.64
N GLU A 59 3.04 -25.58 -11.33
CA GLU A 59 1.92 -25.37 -10.40
C GLU A 59 2.30 -24.40 -9.27
N ILE A 60 1.29 -23.78 -8.67
CA ILE A 60 1.35 -22.93 -7.49
C ILE A 60 0.26 -23.37 -6.51
N SER A 61 0.63 -23.63 -5.26
CA SER A 61 -0.29 -23.85 -4.14
C SER A 61 -0.27 -22.68 -3.16
N LEU A 62 -1.38 -22.31 -2.51
CA LEU A 62 -1.37 -21.23 -1.52
C LEU A 62 -0.58 -21.62 -0.27
N SER A 63 -0.65 -22.88 0.15
CA SER A 63 0.08 -23.44 1.30
C SER A 63 1.60 -23.25 1.26
N GLN A 64 2.21 -23.13 0.08
CA GLN A 64 3.66 -22.92 -0.04
C GLN A 64 4.13 -21.56 0.51
N PHE A 65 3.22 -20.61 0.71
CA PHE A 65 3.52 -19.26 1.18
C PHE A 65 3.08 -19.00 2.62
N GLN A 66 2.41 -19.96 3.26
CA GLN A 66 1.94 -19.79 4.64
C GLN A 66 3.13 -19.61 5.60
N GLY A 67 3.09 -18.53 6.39
CA GLY A 67 4.15 -18.21 7.36
C GLY A 67 5.45 -17.67 6.76
N ASP A 68 5.59 -17.65 5.43
CA ASP A 68 6.78 -17.11 4.75
C ASP A 68 6.61 -15.62 4.42
N LYS A 69 5.52 -15.27 3.75
CA LYS A 69 5.25 -13.88 3.33
C LYS A 69 3.76 -13.58 3.22
N PRO A 70 3.34 -12.31 3.38
CA PRO A 70 1.98 -11.91 3.04
C PRO A 70 1.70 -12.17 1.56
N VAL A 71 0.52 -12.71 1.26
CA VAL A 71 0.07 -13.05 -0.09
C VAL A 71 -1.15 -12.22 -0.46
N VAL A 72 -1.15 -11.64 -1.65
CA VAL A 72 -2.30 -10.93 -2.22
C VAL A 72 -2.86 -11.76 -3.38
N LEU A 73 -4.17 -12.04 -3.33
CA LEU A 73 -4.90 -12.76 -4.37
C LEU A 73 -5.67 -11.77 -5.24
N VAL A 74 -5.47 -11.82 -6.55
CA VAL A 74 -6.16 -10.95 -7.52
C VAL A 74 -6.93 -11.82 -8.50
N PHE A 75 -8.25 -11.79 -8.42
CA PHE A 75 -9.14 -12.44 -9.37
C PHE A 75 -9.60 -11.44 -10.43
N TYR A 76 -9.47 -11.81 -11.70
CA TYR A 76 -9.92 -10.99 -12.83
C TYR A 76 -10.67 -11.86 -13.83
N ARG A 77 -11.59 -11.25 -14.59
CA ARG A 77 -12.58 -11.98 -15.40
C ARG A 77 -11.98 -12.66 -16.63
N ALA A 78 -11.05 -12.01 -17.32
CA ALA A 78 -10.43 -12.54 -18.54
C ALA A 78 -9.13 -11.80 -18.85
N TYR A 79 -8.26 -12.47 -19.60
CA TYR A 79 -7.12 -11.87 -20.29
C TYR A 79 -7.56 -11.50 -21.72
N TRP A 80 -7.11 -10.35 -22.22
CA TRP A 80 -7.39 -9.87 -23.58
C TRP A 80 -6.35 -10.36 -24.58
#